data_AF-G7TJH0-F1
#
_entry.id   AF-G7TJH0-F1
#
_cell.length_a   1.000
_cell.length_b   1.000
_cell.length_c   1.000
_cell.angle_alpha   90.00
_cell.angle_beta   90.00
_cell.angle_gamma   90.00
#
_symmetry.space_group_name_H-M   'P 1'
#
loop_
_entity.id
_entity.type
_entity.pdbx_description
1 polymer ?
#
loop_
_entity_poly.entity_id
_entity_poly.type
_entity_poly.pdbx_seq_one_letter_code
_entity_poly.pdbx_strand_id
1 'polypeptide(L)'
;MTNAVLLNNLDHRDLRVITAHGAAYGDDVVSAATFPQEFRQLQAQYPIVFHRSGERSFQPLALLGLRLGENLFLDGARWDAPYIPLSIQRQPFLIGEQPDGPMVHIDLDRPRISSAEGALLFREHGGTTDFLDRISQVLRTLHDGLAASDAFVEHVLRYDLLEPFVFEATVNNGL
;
A
#
# COMPACT_ATOMS: atom_id res chain seq x y z
N MET A 1 15.48 -6.64 5.92
CA MET A 1 15.46 -7.56 4.76
C MET A 1 14.04 -8.05 4.65
N THR A 2 13.41 -7.94 3.49
CA THR A 2 12.03 -8.41 3.26
C THR A 2 12.07 -9.92 3.00
N ASN A 3 11.27 -10.72 3.68
CA ASN A 3 11.19 -12.17 3.47
C ASN A 3 10.09 -12.49 2.44
N ALA A 4 10.30 -12.00 1.22
CA ALA A 4 9.36 -12.13 0.13
C ALA A 4 9.51 -13.50 -0.54
N VAL A 5 8.46 -14.31 -0.50
CA VAL A 5 8.40 -15.64 -1.15
C VAL A 5 7.27 -15.72 -2.16
N LEU A 6 7.43 -16.58 -3.17
CA LEU A 6 6.37 -16.84 -4.15
C LEU A 6 5.18 -17.53 -3.47
N LEU A 7 4.00 -16.93 -3.57
CA LEU A 7 2.80 -17.46 -2.93
C LEU A 7 2.28 -18.69 -3.70
N ASN A 8 2.06 -19.79 -2.99
CA ASN A 8 1.56 -21.05 -3.57
C ASN A 8 0.70 -21.85 -2.57
N ASN A 9 -0.18 -22.70 -3.08
CA ASN A 9 -1.16 -23.46 -2.29
C ASN A 9 -0.60 -24.70 -1.55
N LEU A 10 0.66 -25.07 -1.80
CA LEU A 10 1.30 -26.19 -1.12
C LEU A 10 1.96 -25.71 0.17
N ASP A 11 2.85 -24.73 0.07
CA ASP A 11 3.63 -24.22 1.21
C ASP A 11 2.80 -23.28 2.09
N HIS A 12 1.79 -22.61 1.53
CA HIS A 12 1.02 -21.57 2.22
C HIS A 12 -0.46 -21.95 2.41
N ARG A 13 -0.78 -23.25 2.44
CA ARG A 13 -2.15 -23.76 2.56
C ARG A 13 -2.89 -23.20 3.78
N ASP A 14 -2.24 -23.25 4.93
CA ASP A 14 -2.82 -22.84 6.22
C ASP A 14 -2.52 -21.37 6.55
N LEU A 15 -1.87 -20.66 5.63
CA LEU A 15 -1.50 -19.26 5.82
C LEU A 15 -2.75 -18.39 5.81
N ARG A 16 -2.82 -17.49 6.79
CA ARG A 16 -3.87 -16.51 6.94
C ARG A 16 -3.29 -15.11 7.03
N VAL A 17 -4.09 -14.14 6.63
CA VAL A 17 -3.74 -12.72 6.69
C VAL A 17 -4.77 -11.97 7.54
N ILE A 18 -4.29 -11.29 8.57
CA ILE A 18 -5.10 -10.41 9.42
C ILE A 18 -5.50 -9.18 8.62
N THR A 19 -6.80 -8.99 8.44
CA THR A 19 -7.38 -7.90 7.65
C THR A 19 -7.79 -6.69 8.48
N ALA A 20 -7.70 -6.77 9.81
CA ALA A 20 -7.98 -5.65 10.71
C ALA A 20 -6.92 -4.54 10.54
N HIS A 21 -7.31 -3.30 10.81
CA HIS A 21 -6.37 -2.18 10.82
C HIS A 21 -5.73 -1.99 12.18
N GLY A 22 -4.57 -1.33 12.19
CA GLY A 22 -3.93 -0.89 13.42
C GLY A 22 -2.41 -0.89 13.36
N ALA A 23 -1.80 -0.12 14.25
CA ALA A 23 -0.34 0.01 14.36
C ALA A 23 0.35 -1.35 14.61
N ALA A 24 -0.27 -2.24 15.39
CA ALA A 24 0.24 -3.60 15.62
C ALA A 24 0.39 -4.42 14.32
N TYR A 25 -0.32 -4.05 13.26
CA TYR A 25 -0.28 -4.71 11.96
C TYR A 25 0.52 -3.93 10.91
N GLY A 26 1.23 -2.87 11.32
CA GLY A 26 2.10 -2.06 10.48
C GLY A 26 1.36 -1.00 9.64
N ASP A 27 0.18 -0.56 10.07
CA ASP A 27 -0.54 0.54 9.42
C ASP A 27 -0.09 1.94 9.89
N ASP A 28 0.80 2.03 10.88
CA ASP A 28 1.38 3.26 11.46
C ASP A 28 2.43 3.91 10.56
N VAL A 29 2.12 3.97 9.27
CA VAL A 29 2.97 4.55 8.23
C VAL A 29 2.59 6.00 7.96
N VAL A 30 3.60 6.85 7.79
CA VAL A 30 3.41 8.30 7.57
C VAL A 30 2.85 8.63 6.19
N SER A 31 3.01 7.72 5.23
CA SER A 31 2.58 7.94 3.85
C SER A 31 2.33 6.63 3.12
N ALA A 32 1.58 6.72 2.03
CA ALA A 32 1.25 5.62 1.15
C ALA A 32 1.59 5.98 -0.30
N ALA A 33 2.28 5.08 -1.01
CA ALA A 33 2.52 5.25 -2.43
C ALA A 33 1.21 5.28 -3.21
N THR A 34 1.11 6.18 -4.19
CA THR A 34 -0.07 6.31 -5.05
C THR A 34 0.33 6.71 -6.47
N PHE A 35 -0.65 6.86 -7.36
CA PHE A 35 -0.50 7.10 -8.79
C PHE A 35 -1.72 7.86 -9.35
N PRO A 36 -1.59 8.54 -10.51
CA PRO A 36 -2.59 9.50 -11.00
C PRO A 36 -4.02 8.96 -11.09
N GLN A 37 -4.19 7.72 -11.52
CA GLN A 37 -5.50 7.08 -11.67
C GLN A 37 -6.20 6.86 -10.31
N GLU A 38 -5.46 6.81 -9.21
CA GLU A 38 -5.99 6.69 -7.85
C GLU A 38 -6.31 8.07 -7.22
N PHE A 39 -5.70 9.16 -7.71
CA PHE A 39 -5.81 10.50 -7.08
C PHE A 39 -7.25 10.93 -6.84
N ARG A 40 -8.18 10.61 -7.75
CA ARG A 40 -9.59 10.98 -7.60
C ARG A 40 -10.21 10.42 -6.31
N GLN A 41 -9.83 9.22 -5.90
CA GLN A 41 -10.32 8.60 -4.67
C GLN A 41 -9.65 9.19 -3.43
N LEU A 42 -8.36 9.56 -3.55
CA LEU A 42 -7.54 9.98 -2.42
C LEU A 42 -7.66 11.48 -2.09
N GLN A 43 -7.66 12.34 -3.11
CA GLN A 43 -7.48 13.79 -2.96
C GLN A 43 -8.52 14.47 -2.07
N ALA A 44 -9.68 13.84 -1.86
CA ALA A 44 -10.72 14.36 -1.00
C ALA A 44 -10.40 14.23 0.50
N GLN A 45 -9.47 13.34 0.87
CA GLN A 45 -9.20 12.95 2.25
C GLN A 45 -7.71 13.06 2.60
N TYR A 46 -6.83 12.82 1.63
CA TYR A 46 -5.39 12.79 1.81
C TYR A 46 -4.71 13.87 0.98
N PRO A 47 -3.82 14.68 1.58
CA PRO A 47 -2.89 15.48 0.82
C PRO A 47 -2.02 14.58 -0.07
N ILE A 48 -1.95 14.90 -1.36
CA ILE A 48 -1.07 14.22 -2.31
C ILE A 48 0.18 15.09 -2.50
N VAL A 49 1.34 14.49 -2.24
CA VAL A 49 2.64 15.16 -2.33
C VAL A 49 3.56 14.40 -3.28
N PHE A 50 4.54 15.08 -3.84
CA PHE A 50 5.54 14.48 -4.72
C PHE A 50 6.88 14.41 -3.98
N HIS A 51 7.23 13.20 -3.53
CA HIS A 51 8.50 12.97 -2.87
C HIS A 51 9.61 12.78 -3.89
N ARG A 52 10.68 13.55 -3.75
CA ARG A 52 11.86 13.47 -4.62
C ARG A 52 12.66 12.21 -4.30
N SER A 53 12.74 11.27 -5.25
CA SER A 53 13.48 10.00 -5.12
C SER A 53 14.85 10.01 -5.83
N GLY A 54 15.23 11.16 -6.41
CA GLY A 54 16.46 11.34 -7.19
C GLY A 54 16.48 12.74 -7.83
N GLU A 55 17.46 13.04 -8.70
CA GLU A 55 17.56 14.40 -9.26
C GLU A 55 16.33 14.81 -10.10
N ARG A 56 15.76 13.88 -10.87
CA ARG A 56 14.58 14.11 -11.73
C ARG A 56 13.47 13.07 -11.54
N SER A 57 13.53 12.30 -10.45
CA SER A 57 12.50 11.31 -10.14
C SER A 57 11.69 11.77 -8.94
N PHE A 58 10.37 11.77 -9.11
CA PHE A 58 9.41 12.06 -8.06
C PHE A 58 8.41 10.92 -7.98
N GLN A 59 7.96 10.63 -6.76
CA GLN A 59 6.93 9.64 -6.50
C GLN A 59 5.74 10.32 -5.82
N PRO A 60 4.52 10.18 -6.36
CA PRO A 60 3.32 10.62 -5.67
C PRO A 60 3.09 9.78 -4.40
N LEU A 61 2.85 10.47 -3.29
CA LEU A 61 2.51 9.87 -2.00
C LEU A 61 1.24 10.52 -1.45
N ALA A 62 0.35 9.73 -0.87
CA ALA A 62 -0.70 10.22 0.01
C ALA A 62 -0.11 10.35 1.43
N LEU A 63 -0.22 11.53 2.04
CA LEU A 63 0.20 11.75 3.42
C LEU A 63 -0.85 11.21 4.39
N LEU A 64 -0.37 10.42 5.36
CA LEU A 64 -1.17 9.77 6.39
C LEU A 64 -0.83 10.29 7.80
N GLY A 65 0.39 10.76 8.01
CA GLY A 65 0.84 11.33 9.27
C GLY A 65 1.86 12.45 9.05
N LEU A 66 2.35 13.01 10.16
CA LEU A 66 3.37 14.07 10.15
C LEU A 66 4.72 13.57 10.66
N ARG A 67 4.75 12.40 11.30
CA ARG A 67 5.95 11.78 11.87
C ARG A 67 6.05 10.31 11.50
N LEU A 68 7.26 9.77 11.54
CA LEU A 68 7.47 8.33 11.37
C LEU A 68 6.79 7.55 12.51
N GLY A 69 6.12 6.45 12.19
CA GLY A 69 5.35 5.66 13.16
C GLY A 69 4.00 6.30 13.52
N GLU A 70 3.53 7.28 12.74
CA GLU A 70 2.25 7.93 12.94
C GLU A 70 1.39 7.82 11.69
N ASN A 71 0.12 7.48 11.89
CA ASN A 71 -0.93 7.58 10.89
C ASN A 71 -2.16 8.20 11.58
N LEU A 72 -2.47 9.44 11.20
CA LEU A 72 -3.56 10.23 11.78
C LEU A 72 -4.96 9.74 11.35
N PHE A 73 -5.02 8.83 10.37
CA PHE A 73 -6.25 8.18 9.93
C PHE A 73 -6.48 6.83 10.62
N LEU A 74 -5.68 6.46 11.63
CA LEU A 74 -5.94 5.29 12.47
C LEU A 74 -6.51 5.69 13.83
N ASP A 75 -7.72 5.23 14.11
CA ASP A 75 -8.34 5.26 15.43
C ASP A 75 -8.48 3.83 15.95
N GLY A 76 -7.42 3.35 16.61
CA GLY A 76 -7.30 1.96 17.04
C GLY A 76 -7.33 0.99 15.85
N ALA A 77 -8.46 0.29 15.68
CA ALA A 77 -8.70 -0.62 14.56
C ALA A 77 -9.58 -0.03 13.44
N ARG A 78 -10.03 1.23 13.58
CA ARG A 78 -10.79 1.94 12.55
C ARG A 78 -9.84 2.74 11.67
N TRP A 79 -10.03 2.62 10.36
CA TRP A 79 -9.46 3.55 9.40
C TRP A 79 -10.45 4.71 9.19
N ASP A 80 -10.05 5.93 9.55
CA ASP A 80 -10.91 7.12 9.60
C ASP A 80 -10.97 7.86 8.26
N ALA A 81 -11.26 7.12 7.19
CA ALA A 81 -11.48 7.66 5.86
C ALA A 81 -12.27 6.66 5.00
N PRO A 82 -13.09 7.14 4.04
CA PRO A 82 -13.92 6.28 3.20
C PRO A 82 -13.13 5.43 2.18
N TYR A 83 -11.89 5.81 1.88
CA TYR A 83 -11.05 5.10 0.91
C TYR A 83 -9.67 4.87 1.50
N ILE A 84 -9.15 3.65 1.40
CA ILE A 84 -7.82 3.27 1.88
C ILE A 84 -6.88 3.18 0.67
N PRO A 85 -5.69 3.78 0.66
CA PRO A 85 -4.76 3.68 -0.46
C PRO A 85 -4.46 2.21 -0.83
N LEU A 86 -4.38 1.90 -2.12
CA LEU A 86 -4.12 0.53 -2.60
C LEU A 86 -2.80 -0.05 -2.07
N SER A 87 -1.79 0.80 -1.90
CA SER A 87 -0.48 0.40 -1.34
C SER A 87 -0.53 -0.02 0.14
N ILE A 88 -1.56 0.42 0.87
CA ILE A 88 -1.89 -0.08 2.22
C ILE A 88 -2.73 -1.36 2.11
N GLN A 89 -3.78 -1.35 1.27
CA GLN A 89 -4.69 -2.50 1.12
C GLN A 89 -3.99 -3.78 0.67
N ARG A 90 -2.90 -3.67 -0.11
CA ARG A 90 -2.17 -4.83 -0.61
C ARG A 90 -1.35 -5.56 0.46
N GLN A 91 -1.11 -4.97 1.63
CA GLN A 91 -0.18 -5.59 2.59
C GLN A 91 -0.74 -6.92 3.10
N PRO A 92 0.08 -7.98 3.25
CA PRO A 92 1.55 -8.03 3.10
C PRO A 92 2.05 -8.51 1.72
N PHE A 93 1.22 -8.38 0.69
CA PHE A 93 1.49 -8.94 -0.64
C PHE A 93 2.32 -8.01 -1.53
N LEU A 94 3.09 -8.65 -2.40
CA LEU A 94 3.97 -8.02 -3.39
C LEU A 94 3.66 -8.62 -4.77
N ILE A 95 4.03 -7.90 -5.81
CA ILE A 95 4.03 -8.40 -7.18
C ILE A 95 5.48 -8.55 -7.62
N GLY A 96 5.84 -9.72 -8.11
CA GLY A 96 7.18 -10.03 -8.62
C GLY A 96 7.11 -10.37 -10.10
N GLU A 97 7.99 -9.77 -10.89
CA GLU A 97 8.13 -10.07 -12.31
C GLU A 97 8.75 -11.46 -12.50
N GLN A 98 8.12 -12.30 -13.32
CA GLN A 98 8.68 -13.57 -13.78
C GLN A 98 8.61 -13.65 -15.31
N PRO A 99 9.38 -14.55 -15.96
CA PRO A 99 9.35 -14.71 -17.41
C PRO A 99 7.95 -14.96 -17.98
N ASP A 100 7.11 -15.66 -17.21
CA ASP A 100 5.74 -16.02 -17.59
C ASP A 100 4.68 -14.97 -17.17
N GLY A 101 5.12 -13.85 -16.59
CA GLY A 101 4.28 -12.74 -16.15
C GLY A 101 4.37 -12.41 -14.66
N PRO A 102 3.63 -11.40 -14.20
CA PRO A 102 3.66 -10.96 -12.82
C PRO A 102 2.99 -11.98 -11.88
N MET A 103 3.70 -12.33 -10.79
CA MET A 103 3.27 -13.34 -9.82
C MET A 103 3.14 -12.76 -8.41
N VAL A 104 2.15 -13.24 -7.66
CA VAL A 104 1.90 -12.80 -6.29
C VAL A 104 2.97 -13.39 -5.36
N HIS A 105 3.63 -12.50 -4.62
CA HIS A 105 4.54 -12.85 -3.55
C HIS A 105 3.96 -12.37 -2.21
N ILE A 106 4.43 -12.94 -1.12
CA ILE A 106 4.04 -12.54 0.23
C ILE A 106 5.27 -12.35 1.10
N ASP A 107 5.27 -11.27 1.89
CA ASP A 107 6.32 -11.00 2.88
C ASP A 107 5.95 -11.68 4.20
N LEU A 108 6.65 -12.77 4.53
CA LEU A 108 6.34 -13.61 5.70
C LEU A 108 6.72 -12.96 7.04
N ASP A 109 7.56 -11.93 7.02
CA ASP A 109 8.00 -11.25 8.25
C ASP A 109 7.00 -10.15 8.69
N ARG A 110 5.88 -9.99 7.97
CA ARG A 110 4.88 -8.97 8.29
C ARG A 110 3.99 -9.39 9.46
N PRO A 111 3.63 -8.46 10.35
CA PRO A 111 2.81 -8.74 11.53
C PRO A 111 1.37 -9.19 11.20
N ARG A 112 0.96 -9.07 9.94
CA ARG A 112 -0.34 -9.53 9.43
C ARG A 112 -0.39 -11.02 9.17
N ILE A 113 0.76 -11.68 9.13
CA ILE A 113 0.86 -13.11 8.84
C ILE A 113 0.46 -13.90 10.09
N SER A 114 -0.45 -14.86 9.91
CA SER A 114 -0.93 -15.74 10.97
C SER A 114 -1.20 -17.14 10.43
N SER A 115 -1.17 -18.14 11.31
CA SER A 115 -1.64 -19.50 11.03
C SER A 115 -3.01 -19.79 11.65
N ALA A 116 -3.50 -18.92 12.54
CA ALA A 116 -4.73 -19.15 13.31
C ALA A 116 -5.84 -18.15 12.97
N GLU A 117 -5.48 -16.89 12.72
CA GLU A 117 -6.43 -15.77 12.63
C GLU A 117 -6.39 -15.10 11.25
N GLY A 118 -7.52 -14.52 10.85
CA GLY A 118 -7.63 -13.77 9.60
C GLY A 118 -8.12 -14.60 8.41
N ALA A 119 -8.03 -13.98 7.23
CA ALA A 119 -8.55 -14.52 5.99
C ALA A 119 -7.62 -15.59 5.41
N LEU A 120 -8.21 -16.73 5.03
CA LEU A 120 -7.51 -17.78 4.29
C LEU A 120 -7.18 -17.32 2.87
N LEU A 121 -6.03 -17.76 2.36
CA LEU A 121 -5.58 -17.46 1.00
C LEU A 121 -6.03 -18.52 -0.01
N PHE A 122 -6.10 -19.77 0.43
CA PHE A 122 -6.48 -20.91 -0.40
C PHE A 122 -7.68 -21.64 0.20
N ARG A 123 -8.49 -22.25 -0.68
CA ARG A 123 -9.60 -23.11 -0.28
C ARG A 123 -9.09 -24.52 0.05
N GLU A 124 -9.84 -25.27 0.87
CA GLU A 124 -9.46 -26.61 1.35
C GLU A 124 -9.13 -27.60 0.21
N HIS A 125 -9.87 -27.52 -0.90
CA HIS A 125 -9.71 -28.42 -2.06
C HIS A 125 -8.79 -27.85 -3.14
N GLY A 126 -8.03 -26.81 -2.83
CA GLY A 126 -7.24 -26.04 -3.80
C GLY A 126 -8.02 -24.88 -4.41
N GLY A 127 -7.29 -23.99 -5.11
CA GLY A 127 -7.82 -22.73 -5.63
C GLY A 127 -7.71 -21.56 -4.65
N THR A 128 -7.85 -20.34 -5.18
CA THR A 128 -7.76 -19.08 -4.43
C THR A 128 -9.09 -18.76 -3.72
N THR A 129 -9.01 -18.00 -2.63
CA THR A 129 -10.19 -17.41 -1.99
C THR A 129 -10.57 -16.09 -2.65
N ASP A 130 -11.81 -15.64 -2.47
CA ASP A 130 -12.29 -14.33 -2.95
C ASP A 130 -11.43 -13.18 -2.38
N PHE A 131 -10.88 -13.37 -1.19
CA PHE A 131 -9.92 -12.45 -0.60
C PHE A 131 -8.63 -12.36 -1.43
N LEU A 132 -8.02 -13.49 -1.78
CA LEU A 132 -6.81 -13.51 -2.60
C LEU A 132 -7.06 -13.03 -4.03
N ASP A 133 -8.24 -13.30 -4.60
CA ASP A 133 -8.63 -12.80 -5.91
C ASP A 133 -8.72 -11.27 -5.91
N ARG A 134 -9.35 -10.69 -4.88
CA ARG A 134 -9.40 -9.23 -4.68
C ARG A 134 -7.99 -8.64 -4.52
N ILE A 135 -7.14 -9.27 -3.72
CA ILE A 135 -5.74 -8.81 -3.54
C ILE A 135 -4.97 -8.85 -4.86
N SER A 136 -5.16 -9.89 -5.67
CA SER A 136 -4.52 -9.99 -6.98
C SER A 136 -4.94 -8.84 -7.92
N GLN A 137 -6.21 -8.42 -7.87
CA GLN A 137 -6.69 -7.25 -8.59
C GLN A 137 -6.06 -5.95 -8.07
N VAL A 138 -6.00 -5.77 -6.75
CA VAL A 138 -5.34 -4.61 -6.11
C VAL A 138 -3.88 -4.52 -6.53
N LEU A 139 -3.14 -5.63 -6.49
CA LEU A 139 -1.73 -5.68 -6.88
C LEU A 139 -1.54 -5.29 -8.35
N ARG A 140 -2.37 -5.82 -9.26
CA ARG A 140 -2.29 -5.47 -10.68
C ARG A 140 -2.59 -4.00 -10.91
N THR A 141 -3.68 -3.48 -10.34
CA THR A 141 -4.03 -2.05 -10.46
C THR A 141 -2.93 -1.14 -9.91
N LEU A 142 -2.34 -1.49 -8.76
CA LEU A 142 -1.22 -0.74 -8.20
C LEU A 142 0.02 -0.82 -9.09
N HIS A 143 0.36 -2.01 -9.60
CA HIS A 143 1.52 -2.21 -10.47
C HIS A 143 1.41 -1.38 -11.75
N ASP A 144 0.29 -1.53 -12.49
CA ASP A 144 0.03 -0.83 -13.73
C ASP A 144 0.00 0.69 -13.50
N GLY A 145 -0.62 1.11 -12.39
CA GLY A 145 -0.73 2.51 -11.99
C GLY A 145 0.63 3.15 -11.68
N LEU A 146 1.47 2.48 -10.90
CA LEU A 146 2.81 2.96 -10.57
C LEU A 146 3.70 2.99 -11.82
N ALA A 147 3.66 1.97 -12.68
CA ALA A 147 4.40 1.96 -13.94
C ALA A 147 3.98 3.11 -14.87
N ALA A 148 2.69 3.44 -14.92
CA ALA A 148 2.19 4.58 -15.70
C ALA A 148 2.48 5.95 -15.05
N SER A 149 2.88 5.99 -13.77
CA SER A 149 3.12 7.23 -13.05
C SER A 149 4.34 8.00 -13.56
N ASP A 150 5.33 7.32 -14.14
CA ASP A 150 6.56 7.96 -14.63
C ASP A 150 6.26 8.97 -15.74
N ALA A 151 5.42 8.60 -16.71
CA ALA A 151 5.02 9.49 -17.80
C ALA A 151 4.26 10.72 -17.28
N PHE A 152 3.43 10.55 -16.25
CA PHE A 152 2.74 11.66 -15.61
C PHE A 152 3.72 12.62 -14.94
N VAL A 153 4.65 12.08 -14.13
CA VAL A 153 5.67 12.89 -13.46
C VAL A 153 6.54 13.64 -14.47
N GLU A 154 6.91 13.02 -15.58
CA GLU A 154 7.64 13.68 -16.67
C GLU A 154 6.88 14.91 -17.18
N HIS A 155 5.57 14.80 -17.41
CA HIS A 155 4.75 15.94 -17.83
C HIS A 155 4.67 17.03 -16.77
N VAL A 156 4.45 16.67 -15.50
CA VAL A 156 4.39 17.64 -14.40
C VAL A 156 5.71 18.42 -14.30
N LEU A 157 6.86 17.75 -14.44
CA LEU A 157 8.17 18.40 -14.45
C LEU A 157 8.40 19.25 -15.70
N ARG A 158 8.00 18.76 -16.89
CA ARG A 158 8.17 19.47 -18.16
C ARG A 158 7.43 20.80 -18.17
N TYR A 159 6.27 20.86 -17.50
CA TYR A 159 5.44 22.05 -17.40
C TYR A 159 5.68 22.86 -16.11
N ASP A 160 6.71 22.52 -15.33
CA ASP A 160 7.09 23.21 -14.08
C ASP A 160 5.92 23.33 -13.08
N LEU A 161 5.19 22.22 -12.89
CA LEU A 161 3.98 22.19 -12.07
C LEU A 161 4.23 21.73 -10.62
N LEU A 162 5.48 21.52 -10.23
CA LEU A 162 5.84 21.19 -8.84
C LEU A 162 6.49 22.39 -8.17
N GLU A 163 5.92 22.80 -7.04
CA GLU A 163 6.53 23.77 -6.15
C GLU A 163 7.01 23.07 -4.87
N PRO A 164 8.26 23.31 -4.42
CA PRO A 164 8.69 22.88 -3.09
C PRO A 164 7.79 23.51 -2.03
N PHE A 165 7.33 22.72 -1.07
CA PHE A 165 6.58 23.25 0.06
C PHE A 165 7.18 22.77 1.38
N VAL A 166 7.06 23.62 2.40
CA VAL A 166 7.32 23.27 3.80
C VAL A 166 6.00 23.37 4.53
N PHE A 167 5.65 22.33 5.29
CA PHE A 167 4.44 22.30 6.08
C PHE A 167 4.77 22.19 7.55
N GLU A 168 4.37 23.21 8.31
CA GLU A 168 4.42 23.22 9.76
C GLU A 168 2.99 23.09 10.29
N ALA A 169 2.77 22.10 11.15
CA ALA A 169 1.50 21.93 11.82
C ALA A 169 1.72 21.70 13.32
N THR A 170 0.88 22.37 14.12
CA THR A 170 0.75 22.08 15.54
C THR A 170 -0.44 21.14 15.69
N VAL A 171 -0.17 19.89 16.06
CA VAL A 171 -1.23 18.91 16.31
C VAL A 171 -1.71 19.09 17.75
N ASN A 172 -2.98 19.46 17.94
CA ASN A 172 -3.59 19.62 19.26
C ASN A 172 -3.90 18.24 19.85
N ASN A 173 -2.87 17.48 20.18
CA ASN A 173 -3.02 16.10 20.68
C ASN A 173 -3.20 16.02 22.19
N GLY A 174 -3.46 17.14 22.87
CA GLY A 174 -3.73 17.17 24.31
C GLY A 174 -2.58 16.68 25.20
N LEU A 175 -1.36 16.60 24.66
CA LEU A 175 -0.11 16.45 25.39
C LEU A 175 0.58 17.80 25.54
#